data_AF-A0A2T4ALJ1-F1
#
_entry.id   AF-A0A2T4ALJ1-F1
#
_cell.length_a   1.000
_cell.length_b   1.000
_cell.length_c   1.000
_cell.angle_alpha   90.00
_cell.angle_beta   90.00
_cell.angle_gamma   90.00
#
_symmetry.space_group_name_H-M   'P 1'
#
loop_
_entity.id
_entity.type
_entity.pdbx_description
1 polymer ?
#
loop_
_entity_poly.entity_id
_entity_poly.type
_entity_poly.pdbx_seq_one_letter_code
_entity_poly.pdbx_strand_id
1 'polypeptide(L)'
;MRFLCLHGRGTSSQIFELQTGAEAVADEFFGWFDKPISQAQSQELLLGLVDFIANNGPFQGVMGFSEGGIVAAMLLAEDARQGFAGFQCGILLSAAPPLDPAGISQEPASLRCLNPAVDGSVICVPTAHIIGSNEPFARLVALSPLSGLWISSGMGDPEKLHQSLFQLCHDERELVFHQLGHEVPGAKSAEGLSGALRAIERTIERAQLG
;
A
#
# COMPACT_ATOMS: atom_id res chain seq x y z
N MET A 1 1.11 15.75 -10.69
CA MET A 1 0.29 14.55 -10.45
C MET A 1 -0.32 14.68 -9.06
N ARG A 2 -1.64 14.52 -8.90
CA ARG A 2 -2.31 14.55 -7.59
C ARG A 2 -2.33 13.13 -7.02
N PHE A 3 -1.82 12.97 -5.81
CA PHE A 3 -1.77 11.68 -5.11
C PHE A 3 -2.85 11.59 -4.03
N LEU A 4 -3.47 10.42 -3.91
CA LEU A 4 -4.16 10.01 -2.69
C LEU A 4 -3.13 9.48 -1.69
N CYS A 5 -3.08 10.03 -0.49
CA CYS A 5 -2.09 9.68 0.53
C CYS A 5 -2.73 8.94 1.72
N LEU A 6 -2.26 7.73 2.00
CA LEU A 6 -2.82 6.84 3.02
C LEU A 6 -1.80 6.61 4.16
N HIS A 7 -2.18 7.01 5.37
CA HIS A 7 -1.32 6.93 6.55
C HIS A 7 -1.18 5.50 7.11
N GLY A 8 -0.18 5.27 7.94
CA GLY A 8 0.00 4.00 8.65
C GLY A 8 -0.86 3.91 9.92
N ARG A 9 -1.00 2.69 10.45
CA ARG A 9 -1.67 2.45 11.74
C ARG A 9 -1.04 3.31 12.84
N GLY A 10 -1.87 4.01 13.59
CA GLY A 10 -1.45 4.84 14.73
C GLY A 10 -0.64 6.08 14.36
N THR A 11 -0.66 6.48 13.09
CA THR A 11 -0.16 7.77 12.63
C THR A 11 -1.34 8.65 12.20
N SER A 12 -1.21 9.96 12.40
CA SER A 12 -2.18 10.95 11.88
C SER A 12 -1.81 11.34 10.45
N SER A 13 -2.81 11.62 9.62
CA SER A 13 -2.67 12.21 8.28
C SER A 13 -1.79 13.47 8.32
N GLN A 14 -1.88 14.29 9.38
CA GLN A 14 -1.06 15.50 9.57
C GLN A 14 0.44 15.18 9.74
N ILE A 15 0.78 14.08 10.41
CA ILE A 15 2.18 13.65 10.57
C ILE A 15 2.71 13.13 9.24
N PHE A 16 1.89 12.38 8.51
CA PHE A 16 2.26 11.89 7.18
C PHE A 16 2.43 13.03 6.17
N GLU A 17 1.53 14.01 6.18
CA GLU A 17 1.63 15.28 5.43
C GLU A 17 2.92 16.03 5.77
N LEU A 18 3.21 16.25 7.05
CA LEU A 18 4.43 16.96 7.47
C LEU A 18 5.71 16.24 7.04
N GLN A 19 5.69 14.91 6.94
CA GLN A 19 6.85 14.10 6.53
C GLN A 19 7.01 14.02 5.01
N THR A 20 5.92 14.13 4.25
CA THR A 20 5.91 13.86 2.80
C THR A 20 5.56 15.06 1.94
N GLY A 21 4.96 16.11 2.51
CA GLY A 21 4.47 17.30 1.81
C GLY A 21 3.19 17.07 0.99
N ALA A 22 2.51 15.93 1.13
CA ALA A 22 1.38 15.52 0.30
C ALA A 22 0.05 15.51 1.07
N GLU A 23 -1.03 16.04 0.46
CA GLU A 23 -2.38 16.16 1.04
C GLU A 23 -2.95 14.77 1.40
N ALA A 24 -3.30 14.58 2.68
CA ALA A 24 -3.73 13.30 3.24
C ALA A 24 -5.19 13.34 3.70
N VAL A 25 -5.85 12.19 3.58
CA VAL A 25 -7.25 12.03 4.03
C VAL A 25 -7.25 11.41 5.42
N ALA A 26 -8.02 12.00 6.33
CA ALA A 26 -8.09 11.61 7.74
C ALA A 26 -9.32 10.72 8.02
N ASP A 27 -9.18 9.80 8.97
CA ASP A 27 -10.20 9.65 10.01
C ASP A 27 -9.57 9.25 11.37
N GLU A 28 -10.06 9.85 12.45
CA GLU A 28 -9.63 9.54 13.82
C GLU A 28 -10.19 8.18 14.21
N PHE A 29 -9.44 7.07 14.09
CA PHE A 29 -9.43 5.90 14.99
C PHE A 29 -8.45 4.81 14.47
N PHE A 30 -7.15 5.04 14.67
CA PHE A 30 -6.04 4.08 14.85
C PHE A 30 -5.89 2.80 13.96
N GLY A 31 -6.36 2.78 12.71
CA GLY A 31 -5.96 1.80 11.69
C GLY A 31 -7.03 1.56 10.62
N TRP A 32 -6.63 1.09 9.44
CA TRP A 32 -7.56 0.82 8.33
C TRP A 32 -8.31 -0.49 8.47
N PHE A 33 -7.70 -1.51 9.07
CA PHE A 33 -8.33 -2.81 9.32
C PHE A 33 -8.67 -3.00 10.80
N ASP A 34 -9.81 -3.62 11.09
CA ASP A 34 -10.19 -4.00 12.46
C ASP A 34 -9.27 -5.07 13.04
N LYS A 35 -9.17 -5.12 14.36
CA LYS A 35 -8.46 -6.19 15.09
C LYS A 35 -9.43 -6.85 16.09
N PRO A 36 -10.00 -8.04 15.79
CA PRO A 36 -9.76 -8.89 14.61
C PRO A 36 -10.40 -8.35 13.33
N ILE A 37 -9.83 -8.70 12.18
CA ILE A 37 -10.37 -8.33 10.86
C ILE A 37 -11.74 -9.00 10.62
N SER A 38 -12.67 -8.28 9.98
CA SER A 38 -14.00 -8.80 9.64
C SER A 38 -14.34 -8.57 8.15
N GLN A 39 -15.22 -9.43 7.62
CA GLN A 39 -15.70 -9.37 6.24
C GLN A 39 -16.44 -8.06 5.96
N ALA A 40 -17.40 -7.72 6.82
CA ALA A 40 -18.22 -6.52 6.69
C ALA A 40 -17.37 -5.24 6.70
N GLN A 41 -16.42 -5.13 7.63
CA GLN A 41 -15.54 -3.96 7.71
C GLN A 41 -14.60 -3.85 6.50
N SER A 42 -14.10 -4.97 5.99
CA SER A 42 -13.24 -4.97 4.79
C SER A 42 -14.01 -4.53 3.55
N GLN A 43 -15.28 -4.94 3.42
CA GLN A 43 -16.19 -4.49 2.35
C GLN A 43 -16.50 -3.00 2.45
N GLU A 44 -16.87 -2.53 3.65
CA GLU A 44 -17.17 -1.13 3.91
C GLU A 44 -15.97 -0.22 3.62
N LEU A 45 -14.76 -0.63 4.05
CA LEU A 45 -13.52 0.08 3.75
C LEU A 45 -13.29 0.22 2.24
N LEU A 46 -13.37 -0.89 1.49
CA LEU A 46 -13.10 -0.87 0.05
C LEU A 46 -14.11 0.00 -0.68
N LEU A 47 -15.41 -0.19 -0.42
CA LEU A 47 -16.48 0.58 -1.05
C LEU A 47 -16.39 2.07 -0.68
N GLY A 48 -16.15 2.38 0.60
CA GLY A 48 -16.02 3.75 1.07
C GLY A 48 -14.85 4.48 0.43
N LEU A 49 -13.70 3.83 0.24
CA LEU A 49 -12.55 4.42 -0.45
C LEU A 49 -12.81 4.62 -1.95
N VAL A 50 -13.45 3.65 -2.62
CA VAL A 50 -13.87 3.78 -4.02
C VAL A 50 -14.81 4.97 -4.19
N ASP A 51 -15.83 5.09 -3.34
CA ASP A 51 -16.76 6.22 -3.33
C ASP A 51 -16.06 7.55 -3.03
N PHE A 52 -15.14 7.56 -2.06
CA PHE A 52 -14.36 8.75 -1.76
C PHE A 52 -13.54 9.21 -2.97
N ILE A 53 -12.86 8.29 -3.65
CA ILE A 53 -12.03 8.58 -4.83
C ILE A 53 -12.90 9.11 -5.97
N ALA A 54 -14.08 8.53 -6.20
CA ALA A 54 -15.02 8.99 -7.21
C ALA A 54 -15.50 10.42 -6.96
N ASN A 55 -15.73 10.79 -5.69
CA ASN A 55 -16.27 12.10 -5.32
C ASN A 55 -15.20 13.20 -5.15
N ASN A 56 -13.95 12.83 -4.83
CA ASN A 56 -12.87 13.79 -4.50
C ASN A 56 -11.72 13.80 -5.51
N GLY A 57 -11.73 12.88 -6.49
CA GLY A 57 -10.74 12.79 -7.55
C GLY A 57 -10.80 13.94 -8.57
N PRO A 58 -10.06 13.84 -9.69
CA PRO A 58 -9.22 12.70 -10.04
C PRO A 58 -7.92 12.69 -9.23
N PHE A 59 -7.56 11.51 -8.71
CA PHE A 59 -6.23 11.21 -8.19
C PHE A 59 -5.50 10.42 -9.27
N GLN A 60 -4.33 10.90 -9.70
CA GLN A 60 -3.55 10.23 -10.74
C GLN A 60 -2.58 9.19 -10.15
N GLY A 61 -2.34 9.21 -8.84
CA GLY A 61 -1.54 8.19 -8.17
C GLY A 61 -2.05 7.95 -6.77
N VAL A 62 -1.61 6.85 -6.17
CA VAL A 62 -1.87 6.54 -4.76
C VAL A 62 -0.54 6.23 -4.07
N MET A 63 -0.39 6.73 -2.85
CA MET A 63 0.75 6.43 -2.01
C MET A 63 0.31 6.07 -0.60
N GLY A 64 1.06 5.20 0.05
CA GLY A 64 0.77 4.86 1.43
C GLY A 64 1.93 4.26 2.17
N PHE A 65 1.90 4.44 3.50
CA PHE A 65 2.91 3.90 4.41
C PHE A 65 2.35 2.81 5.31
N SER A 66 3.12 1.73 5.50
CA SER A 66 2.77 0.62 6.37
C SER A 66 1.39 0.08 6.00
N GLU A 67 0.43 0.09 6.91
CA GLU A 67 -0.96 -0.29 6.60
C GLU A 67 -1.60 0.54 5.48
N GLY A 68 -1.36 1.85 5.41
CA GLY A 68 -1.85 2.66 4.31
C GLY A 68 -1.23 2.24 2.97
N GLY A 69 -0.01 1.72 2.98
CA GLY A 69 0.61 1.12 1.80
C GLY A 69 -0.03 -0.20 1.38
N ILE A 70 -0.51 -0.99 2.34
CA ILE A 70 -1.31 -2.20 2.08
C ILE A 70 -2.64 -1.82 1.42
N VAL A 71 -3.32 -0.80 1.95
CA VAL A 71 -4.58 -0.29 1.36
C VAL A 71 -4.33 0.32 -0.02
N ALA A 72 -3.23 1.07 -0.22
CA ALA A 72 -2.85 1.58 -1.53
C ALA A 72 -2.68 0.45 -2.55
N ALA A 73 -1.99 -0.63 -2.18
CA ALA A 73 -1.84 -1.82 -3.03
C ALA A 73 -3.19 -2.50 -3.34
N MET A 74 -4.11 -2.54 -2.37
CA MET A 74 -5.47 -3.06 -2.56
C MET A 74 -6.24 -2.24 -3.59
N LEU A 75 -6.18 -0.90 -3.50
CA LEU A 75 -6.83 0.01 -4.44
C LEU A 75 -6.22 -0.10 -5.85
N LEU A 76 -4.91 -0.25 -5.97
CA LEU A 76 -4.25 -0.46 -7.26
C LEU A 76 -4.68 -1.78 -7.92
N ALA A 77 -4.80 -2.86 -7.14
CA ALA A 77 -5.27 -4.14 -7.64
C ALA A 77 -6.76 -4.08 -8.05
N GLU A 78 -7.59 -3.38 -7.27
CA GLU A 78 -9.00 -3.18 -7.63
C GLU A 78 -9.16 -2.29 -8.86
N ASP A 79 -8.34 -1.24 -9.00
CA ASP A 79 -8.38 -0.34 -10.15
C ASP A 79 -7.92 -1.06 -11.43
N ALA A 80 -6.93 -1.96 -11.34
CA ALA A 80 -6.57 -2.83 -12.45
C ALA A 80 -7.71 -3.77 -12.86
N ARG A 81 -8.59 -4.15 -11.92
CA ARG A 81 -9.70 -5.08 -12.14
C ARG A 81 -10.96 -4.40 -12.68
N GLN A 82 -11.29 -3.21 -12.17
CA GLN A 82 -12.56 -2.53 -12.41
C GLN A 82 -12.42 -1.17 -13.12
N GLY A 83 -11.22 -0.59 -13.16
CA GLY A 83 -10.97 0.72 -13.75
C GLY A 83 -11.78 1.84 -13.11
N PHE A 84 -11.81 1.91 -11.77
CA PHE A 84 -12.68 2.84 -11.03
C PHE A 84 -12.05 4.22 -10.82
N ALA A 85 -10.73 4.31 -10.77
CA ALA A 85 -9.97 5.54 -10.50
C ALA A 85 -9.10 5.97 -11.67
N GLY A 86 -8.52 5.02 -12.42
CA GLY A 86 -7.53 5.29 -13.45
C GLY A 86 -6.20 5.79 -12.86
N PHE A 87 -5.74 5.16 -11.79
CA PHE A 87 -4.42 5.42 -11.22
C PHE A 87 -3.34 5.15 -12.27
N GLN A 88 -2.34 6.01 -12.29
CA GLN A 88 -1.21 5.94 -13.23
C GLN A 88 0.05 5.38 -12.56
N CYS A 89 0.16 5.44 -11.22
CA CYS A 89 1.25 4.83 -10.46
C CYS A 89 0.93 4.63 -8.97
N GLY A 90 1.78 3.82 -8.32
CA GLY A 90 1.71 3.54 -6.88
C GLY A 90 3.03 3.75 -6.13
N ILE A 91 3.00 4.42 -4.97
CA ILE A 91 4.18 4.56 -4.10
C ILE A 91 3.92 3.84 -2.76
N LEU A 92 4.66 2.76 -2.52
CA LEU A 92 4.41 1.81 -1.44
C LEU A 92 5.58 1.85 -0.44
N LEU A 93 5.36 2.47 0.72
CA LEU A 93 6.38 2.62 1.75
C LEU A 93 6.16 1.59 2.87
N SER A 94 7.15 0.76 3.15
CA SER A 94 7.09 -0.25 4.23
C SER A 94 5.81 -1.10 4.21
N ALA A 95 5.31 -1.41 3.03
CA ALA A 95 4.03 -2.07 2.80
C ALA A 95 4.16 -3.60 2.69
N ALA A 96 3.03 -4.28 2.70
CA ALA A 96 2.91 -5.74 2.60
C ALA A 96 1.72 -6.13 1.67
N PRO A 97 1.57 -7.41 1.30
CA PRO A 97 0.54 -7.84 0.36
C PRO A 97 -0.88 -7.47 0.83
N PRO A 98 -1.73 -6.94 -0.07
CA PRO A 98 -3.08 -6.50 0.25
C PRO A 98 -4.06 -7.68 0.42
N LEU A 99 -5.23 -7.38 0.98
CA LEU A 99 -6.40 -8.23 0.82
C LEU A 99 -6.77 -8.35 -0.67
N ASP A 100 -7.36 -9.48 -1.05
CA ASP A 100 -7.93 -9.67 -2.38
C ASP A 100 -9.26 -8.90 -2.52
N PRO A 101 -9.30 -7.79 -3.30
CA PRO A 101 -10.53 -7.02 -3.44
C PRO A 101 -11.62 -7.82 -4.16
N ALA A 102 -11.27 -8.75 -5.05
CA ALA A 102 -12.25 -9.61 -5.71
C ALA A 102 -12.94 -10.55 -4.71
N GLY A 103 -12.19 -11.09 -3.75
CA GLY A 103 -12.73 -11.90 -2.65
C GLY A 103 -13.60 -11.10 -1.69
N ILE A 104 -13.20 -9.86 -1.37
CA ILE A 104 -13.98 -8.96 -0.52
C ILE A 104 -15.35 -8.64 -1.16
N SER A 105 -15.41 -8.43 -2.48
CA SER A 105 -16.66 -8.11 -3.19
C SER A 105 -17.63 -9.29 -3.39
N GLN A 106 -17.31 -10.51 -2.93
CA GLN A 106 -18.18 -11.68 -3.06
C GLN A 106 -19.27 -11.74 -1.97
N GLU A 107 -20.30 -12.55 -2.23
CA GLU A 107 -21.38 -12.88 -1.29
C GLU A 107 -21.48 -14.41 -1.11
N PRO A 108 -21.02 -14.98 0.02
CA PRO A 108 -20.37 -14.29 1.15
C PRO A 108 -18.93 -13.85 0.82
N ALA A 109 -18.45 -12.81 1.50
CA ALA A 109 -17.10 -12.31 1.30
C ALA A 109 -16.03 -13.36 1.67
N SER A 110 -14.96 -13.40 0.91
CA SER A 110 -13.80 -14.26 1.16
C SER A 110 -12.58 -13.41 1.53
N LEU A 111 -12.11 -13.55 2.78
CA LEU A 111 -10.91 -12.85 3.23
C LEU A 111 -9.68 -13.71 3.01
N ARG A 112 -8.81 -13.25 2.11
CA ARG A 112 -7.45 -13.74 1.90
C ARG A 112 -6.57 -12.57 1.50
N CYS A 113 -5.26 -12.75 1.61
CA CYS A 113 -4.31 -11.81 1.01
C CYS A 113 -3.93 -12.30 -0.38
N LEU A 114 -3.67 -11.36 -1.29
CA LEU A 114 -3.11 -11.68 -2.61
C LEU A 114 -1.72 -12.27 -2.44
N ASN A 115 -1.46 -13.38 -3.14
CA ASN A 115 -0.17 -14.08 -3.13
C ASN A 115 0.33 -14.18 -4.57
N PRO A 116 1.52 -13.65 -4.90
CA PRO A 116 2.03 -13.69 -6.28
C PRO A 116 2.20 -15.11 -6.84
N ALA A 117 2.39 -16.13 -6.00
CA ALA A 117 2.45 -17.52 -6.44
C ALA A 117 1.10 -18.08 -6.92
N VAL A 118 -0.01 -17.46 -6.52
CA VAL A 118 -1.38 -17.87 -6.86
C VAL A 118 -1.99 -16.91 -7.88
N ASP A 119 -1.84 -15.60 -7.63
CA ASP A 119 -2.53 -14.53 -8.34
C ASP A 119 -1.67 -13.91 -9.46
N GLY A 120 -0.35 -14.16 -9.45
CA GLY A 120 0.58 -13.53 -10.38
C GLY A 120 0.73 -12.02 -10.15
N SER A 121 1.01 -11.27 -11.21
CA SER A 121 1.05 -9.81 -11.18
C SER A 121 -0.35 -9.25 -11.37
N VAL A 122 -0.86 -8.54 -10.38
CA VAL A 122 -2.23 -7.97 -10.35
C VAL A 122 -2.23 -6.44 -10.29
N ILE A 123 -1.09 -5.80 -10.00
CA ILE A 123 -0.93 -4.35 -10.05
C ILE A 123 -0.23 -3.99 -11.36
N CYS A 124 -0.95 -3.31 -12.25
CA CYS A 124 -0.56 -3.13 -13.65
C CYS A 124 0.06 -1.76 -13.97
N VAL A 125 0.27 -0.91 -12.95
CA VAL A 125 0.85 0.43 -13.11
C VAL A 125 2.27 0.46 -12.55
N PRO A 126 3.13 1.40 -12.98
CA PRO A 126 4.43 1.61 -12.37
C PRO A 126 4.36 1.78 -10.84
N THR A 127 5.27 1.14 -10.12
CA THR A 127 5.35 1.28 -8.66
C THR A 127 6.75 1.63 -8.15
N ALA A 128 6.80 2.33 -7.02
CA ALA A 128 8.02 2.48 -6.22
C ALA A 128 7.83 1.82 -4.86
N HIS A 129 8.77 0.98 -4.46
CA HIS A 129 8.81 0.31 -3.16
C HIS A 129 9.96 0.90 -2.34
N ILE A 130 9.63 1.56 -1.24
CA ILE A 130 10.61 2.18 -0.33
C ILE A 130 10.56 1.45 1.01
N ILE A 131 11.67 0.83 1.41
CA ILE A 131 11.68 -0.12 2.54
C ILE A 131 12.85 0.15 3.49
N GLY A 132 12.59 0.07 4.80
CA GLY A 132 13.65 0.08 5.79
C GLY A 132 14.50 -1.20 5.78
N SER A 133 15.82 -1.09 5.70
CA SER A 133 16.74 -2.24 5.80
C SER A 133 16.70 -2.94 7.15
N ASN A 134 16.26 -2.25 8.21
CA ASN A 134 16.20 -2.76 9.59
C ASN A 134 14.76 -2.80 10.13
N GLU A 135 13.80 -3.10 9.25
CA GLU A 135 12.39 -3.29 9.64
C GLU A 135 12.29 -4.42 10.68
N PRO A 136 11.59 -4.22 11.82
CA PRO A 136 11.30 -5.29 12.76
C PRO A 136 10.15 -6.15 12.23
N PHE A 137 10.31 -6.79 11.07
CA PHE A 137 9.26 -7.47 10.30
C PHE A 137 8.43 -8.43 11.15
N ALA A 138 9.07 -9.30 11.93
CA ALA A 138 8.35 -10.25 12.79
C ALA A 138 7.41 -9.55 13.79
N ARG A 139 7.86 -8.42 14.37
CA ARG A 139 7.03 -7.63 15.30
C ARG A 139 5.89 -6.93 14.55
N LEU A 140 6.17 -6.34 13.39
CA LEU A 140 5.15 -5.67 12.57
C LEU A 140 4.06 -6.64 12.12
N VAL A 141 4.46 -7.83 11.67
CA VAL A 141 3.54 -8.91 11.30
C VAL A 141 2.70 -9.37 12.48
N ALA A 142 3.27 -9.50 13.67
CA ALA A 142 2.50 -9.86 14.88
C ALA A 142 1.48 -8.79 15.30
N LEU A 143 1.72 -7.53 14.93
CA LEU A 143 0.82 -6.42 15.25
C LEU A 143 -0.30 -6.24 14.23
N SER A 144 -0.06 -6.61 12.97
CA SER A 144 -1.01 -6.49 11.86
C SER A 144 -2.25 -7.35 12.04
N PRO A 145 -3.47 -6.83 11.76
CA PRO A 145 -4.66 -7.67 11.67
C PRO A 145 -4.62 -8.71 10.55
N LEU A 146 -3.80 -8.48 9.52
CA LEU A 146 -3.66 -9.38 8.38
C LEU A 146 -2.71 -10.55 8.64
N SER A 147 -2.07 -10.61 9.81
CA SER A 147 -1.09 -11.64 10.19
C SER A 147 -1.57 -13.07 9.89
N GLY A 148 -2.77 -13.41 10.37
CA GLY A 148 -3.36 -14.73 10.15
C GLY A 148 -3.69 -15.00 8.68
N LEU A 149 -4.07 -13.97 7.93
CA LEU A 149 -4.40 -14.08 6.52
C LEU A 149 -3.16 -14.24 5.63
N TRP A 150 -2.04 -13.58 5.94
CA TRP A 150 -0.79 -13.82 5.24
C TRP A 150 -0.32 -15.26 5.44
N ILE A 151 -0.36 -15.77 6.68
CA ILE A 151 0.02 -17.16 6.99
C ILE A 151 -0.89 -18.14 6.26
N SER A 152 -2.22 -17.97 6.33
CA SER A 152 -3.17 -18.86 5.65
C SER A 152 -3.09 -18.77 4.12
N SER A 153 -2.64 -17.64 3.58
CA SER A 153 -2.39 -17.45 2.14
C SER A 153 -1.01 -17.95 1.70
N GLY A 154 -0.25 -18.63 2.56
CA GLY A 154 1.06 -19.21 2.23
C GLY A 154 2.24 -18.23 2.30
N MET A 155 2.06 -17.06 2.90
CA MET A 155 3.08 -16.02 3.09
C MET A 155 3.45 -15.87 4.57
N GLY A 156 3.90 -16.97 5.17
CA GLY A 156 4.21 -17.03 6.60
C GLY A 156 5.58 -16.48 7.02
N ASP A 157 6.45 -16.13 6.07
CA ASP A 157 7.79 -15.59 6.33
C ASP A 157 7.76 -14.05 6.38
N PRO A 158 7.92 -13.42 7.56
CA PRO A 158 7.80 -11.97 7.71
C PRO A 158 8.80 -11.18 6.85
N GLU A 159 10.01 -11.70 6.65
CA GLU A 159 11.07 -11.01 5.90
C GLU A 159 10.78 -11.01 4.39
N LYS A 160 9.92 -11.91 3.91
CA LYS A 160 9.58 -12.03 2.49
C LYS A 160 8.30 -11.31 2.09
N LEU A 161 7.50 -10.82 3.03
CA LEU A 161 6.23 -10.16 2.68
C LEU A 161 6.42 -8.99 1.72
N HIS A 162 7.49 -8.21 1.89
CA HIS A 162 7.78 -7.11 0.97
C HIS A 162 8.10 -7.57 -0.46
N GLN A 163 8.72 -8.74 -0.61
CA GLN A 163 9.05 -9.36 -1.90
C GLN A 163 7.79 -9.92 -2.52
N SER A 164 6.90 -10.51 -1.71
CA SER A 164 5.60 -10.95 -2.17
C SER A 164 4.80 -9.78 -2.75
N LEU A 165 4.76 -8.64 -2.07
CA LEU A 165 4.12 -7.43 -2.60
C LEU A 165 4.81 -6.94 -3.86
N PHE A 166 6.15 -6.89 -3.87
CA PHE A 166 6.91 -6.50 -5.05
C PHE A 166 6.57 -7.38 -6.27
N GLN A 167 6.39 -8.69 -6.06
CA GLN A 167 6.03 -9.67 -7.11
C GLN A 167 4.58 -9.58 -7.59
N LEU A 168 3.68 -8.96 -6.82
CA LEU A 168 2.30 -8.68 -7.26
C LEU A 168 2.23 -7.51 -8.27
N CYS A 169 3.30 -6.72 -8.41
CA CYS A 169 3.39 -5.59 -9.32
C CYS A 169 4.05 -6.01 -10.66
N HIS A 170 3.59 -5.41 -11.77
CA HIS A 170 4.13 -5.63 -13.12
C HIS A 170 5.58 -5.14 -13.23
N ASP A 171 6.29 -5.38 -14.34
CA ASP A 171 7.74 -5.18 -14.43
C ASP A 171 8.27 -3.76 -14.21
N GLU A 172 7.43 -2.73 -14.30
CA GLU A 172 7.82 -1.33 -14.10
C GLU A 172 7.91 -0.94 -12.61
N ARG A 173 8.88 -1.52 -11.90
CA ARG A 173 9.05 -1.37 -10.45
C ARG A 173 10.40 -0.77 -10.06
N GLU A 174 10.39 0.20 -9.15
CA GLU A 174 11.58 0.61 -8.39
C GLU A 174 11.57 -0.04 -7.01
N LEU A 175 12.75 -0.43 -6.52
CA LEU A 175 12.96 -0.90 -5.15
C LEU A 175 14.14 -0.16 -4.52
N VAL A 176 13.88 0.53 -3.42
CA VAL A 176 14.90 1.27 -2.66
C VAL A 176 14.85 0.86 -1.20
N PHE A 177 16.04 0.66 -0.64
CA PHE A 177 16.22 0.42 0.79
C PHE A 177 16.83 1.65 1.48
N HIS A 178 16.41 1.93 2.71
CA HIS A 178 16.97 3.00 3.55
C HIS A 178 17.21 2.54 5.00
N GLN A 179 18.04 3.26 5.75
CA GLN A 179 18.55 2.80 7.06
C GLN A 179 17.66 3.14 8.26
N LEU A 180 16.50 3.76 8.07
CA LEU A 180 15.65 4.26 9.17
C LEU A 180 14.73 3.20 9.80
N GLY A 181 14.78 1.94 9.32
CA GLY A 181 13.81 0.92 9.74
C GLY A 181 12.40 1.27 9.28
N HIS A 182 11.39 1.03 10.12
CA HIS A 182 9.97 1.27 9.80
C HIS A 182 9.58 2.75 9.94
N GLU A 183 10.18 3.62 9.12
CA GLU A 183 9.91 5.05 9.06
C GLU A 183 9.89 5.53 7.59
N VAL A 184 9.15 6.59 7.31
CA VAL A 184 9.23 7.28 6.01
C VAL A 184 10.55 8.06 5.92
N PRO A 185 11.35 7.90 4.85
CA PRO A 185 12.55 8.72 4.65
C PRO A 185 12.23 10.21 4.61
N GLY A 186 12.81 10.96 5.54
CA GLY A 186 12.66 12.42 5.64
C GLY A 186 13.97 13.10 6.02
N ALA A 187 13.89 14.30 6.59
CA ALA A 187 15.07 15.12 6.92
C ALA A 187 16.10 14.43 7.84
N LYS A 188 15.70 13.39 8.58
CA LYS A 188 16.60 12.57 9.43
C LYS A 188 17.59 11.71 8.64
N SER A 189 17.37 11.48 7.34
CA SER A 189 18.27 10.75 6.47
C SER A 189 18.29 11.38 5.07
N ALA A 190 19.26 12.24 4.80
CA ALA A 190 19.40 12.88 3.49
C ALA A 190 19.59 11.85 2.36
N GLU A 191 20.36 10.79 2.62
CA GLU A 191 20.57 9.70 1.67
C GLU A 191 19.28 8.90 1.42
N GLY A 192 18.57 8.50 2.47
CA GLY A 192 17.30 7.79 2.35
C GLY A 192 16.23 8.62 1.62
N LEU A 193 16.14 9.91 1.95
CA LEU A 193 15.25 10.85 1.28
C LEU A 193 15.59 10.99 -0.21
N SER A 194 16.87 11.21 -0.54
CA SER A 194 17.30 11.33 -1.93
C SER A 194 17.04 10.05 -2.73
N GLY A 195 17.29 8.88 -2.15
CA GLY A 195 16.98 7.59 -2.77
C GLY A 195 15.49 7.40 -3.02
N ALA A 196 14.66 7.71 -2.03
CA ALA A 196 13.20 7.62 -2.15
C ALA A 196 12.66 8.58 -3.23
N LEU A 197 13.09 9.85 -3.22
CA LEU A 197 12.67 10.85 -4.21
C LEU A 197 13.03 10.42 -5.62
N ARG A 198 14.25 9.93 -5.85
CA ARG A 198 14.67 9.45 -7.19
C ARG A 198 13.84 8.28 -7.69
N ALA A 199 13.44 7.36 -6.80
CA ALA A 199 12.56 6.25 -7.18
C ALA A 199 11.16 6.75 -7.51
N ILE A 200 10.61 7.65 -6.70
CA ILE A 200 9.29 8.26 -6.92
C ILE A 200 9.27 9.02 -8.26
N GLU A 201 10.28 9.87 -8.52
CA GLU A 201 10.41 10.63 -9.77
C GLU A 201 10.42 9.71 -10.99
N ARG A 202 11.24 8.65 -10.98
CA ARG A 202 11.27 7.67 -12.07
C ARG A 202 9.95 6.95 -12.28
N THR A 203 9.27 6.59 -11.21
CA THR A 203 7.96 5.94 -11.28
C THR A 203 6.91 6.88 -11.88
N ILE A 204 6.93 8.17 -11.51
CA ILE A 204 6.07 9.20 -12.11
C ILE A 204 6.41 9.42 -13.59
N GLU A 205 7.70 9.47 -13.95
CA GLU A 205 8.15 9.60 -15.34
C GLU A 205 7.64 8.44 -16.20
N ARG A 206 7.74 7.19 -15.73
CA ARG A 206 7.19 6.02 -16.44
C ARG A 206 5.69 6.13 -16.66
N ALA A 207 4.96 6.55 -15.63
CA ALA A 207 3.51 6.74 -15.68
C ALA A 207 3.07 7.83 -16.67
N GLN A 208 3.96 8.77 -17.02
CA GLN A 208 3.69 9.82 -18.01
C GLN A 208 4.08 9.44 -19.44
N LEU A 209 4.87 8.36 -19.61
CA LEU A 209 5.38 7.90 -20.91
C LEU A 209 4.53 6.77 -21.52
N GLY A 210 3.77 6.04 -20.70
CA GLY A 210 2.80 5.02 -21.12
C GLY A 210 1.46 5.63 -21.54
#